data_AF-A0A3L6PQ51-F1
#
_entry.id   AF-A0A3L6PQ51-F1
#
_cell.length_a   1.000
_cell.length_b   1.000
_cell.length_c   1.000
_cell.angle_alpha   90.00
_cell.angle_beta   90.00
_cell.angle_gamma   90.00
#
_symmetry.space_group_name_H-M   'P 1'
#
loop_
_entity.id
_entity.type
_entity.pdbx_description
1 polymer ?
#
loop_
_entity_poly.entity_id
_entity_poly.type
_entity_poly.pdbx_seq_one_letter_code
_entity_poly.pdbx_strand_id
1 'polypeptide(L)'
;MAPMATTTKNALVLLLLALLPLETLSSRASPSTHKSHGPKHPSPPPPHPPSSPPAPAALVRATCNSTAYYDLCMSTLSADPSSATADVRGLSAIAVSAGAANASGGAATAAALAANVANATAGQAAPSADATVQALLRTCAAKYGQARDALSAARGSIARQDYDYASVQVSAAAEYPQVCRVLFQRQRPGAYPAELAAREAALRQLCTVALDIITLLSNSNIS
;
A
#
# COMPACT_ATOMS: atom_id res chain seq x y z
N MET A 1 8.32 -31.36 -44.99
CA MET A 1 8.69 -31.36 -43.55
C MET A 1 8.03 -30.16 -42.88
N ALA A 2 7.12 -30.41 -41.94
CA ALA A 2 6.48 -29.40 -41.10
C ALA A 2 7.07 -29.47 -39.68
N PRO A 3 7.23 -28.35 -38.94
CA PRO A 3 7.54 -28.41 -37.52
C PRO A 3 6.27 -28.46 -36.66
N MET A 4 6.30 -29.37 -35.68
CA MET A 4 5.24 -29.68 -34.74
C MET A 4 5.10 -28.62 -33.64
N ALA A 5 3.84 -28.36 -33.27
CA ALA A 5 3.45 -27.55 -32.13
C ALA A 5 3.70 -28.29 -30.81
N THR A 6 4.21 -27.60 -29.79
CA THR A 6 4.28 -28.10 -28.41
C THR A 6 3.35 -27.27 -27.53
N THR A 7 2.28 -27.91 -27.07
CA THR A 7 1.26 -27.37 -26.18
C THR A 7 1.71 -27.51 -24.73
N THR A 8 1.96 -26.40 -24.03
CA THR A 8 2.21 -26.39 -22.58
C THR A 8 0.93 -26.03 -21.84
N LYS A 9 0.41 -27.00 -21.07
CA LYS A 9 -0.69 -26.84 -20.12
C LYS A 9 -0.27 -25.92 -18.98
N ASN A 10 -0.85 -24.73 -18.89
CA ASN A 10 -0.80 -23.92 -17.67
C ASN A 10 -1.98 -24.30 -16.76
N ALA A 11 -1.64 -24.78 -15.57
CA ALA A 11 -2.57 -25.14 -14.52
C ALA A 11 -3.30 -23.90 -13.98
N LEU A 12 -4.61 -24.01 -13.96
CA LEU A 12 -5.56 -23.09 -13.35
C LEU A 12 -5.50 -23.28 -11.82
N VAL A 13 -4.94 -22.32 -11.08
CA VAL A 13 -5.04 -22.26 -9.61
C VAL A 13 -6.12 -21.26 -9.27
N LEU A 14 -7.32 -21.76 -8.96
CA LEU A 14 -8.46 -20.98 -8.48
C LEU A 14 -8.53 -21.03 -6.94
N LEU A 15 -8.70 -19.84 -6.38
CA LEU A 15 -9.12 -19.40 -5.05
C LEU A 15 -9.64 -20.42 -3.99
N LEU A 16 -8.99 -20.36 -2.82
CA LEU A 16 -9.52 -19.98 -1.49
C LEU A 16 -11.01 -20.19 -1.14
N LEU A 17 -11.27 -20.97 -0.08
CA LEU A 17 -12.09 -20.67 1.14
C LEU A 17 -12.82 -21.92 1.66
N ALA A 18 -12.26 -22.57 2.68
CA ALA A 18 -13.03 -23.48 3.53
C ALA A 18 -12.33 -23.71 4.89
N LEU A 19 -12.62 -22.87 5.88
CA LEU A 19 -12.54 -23.25 7.30
C LEU A 19 -13.63 -22.48 8.08
N LEU A 20 -14.79 -23.11 8.24
CA LEU A 20 -15.80 -22.79 9.25
C LEU A 20 -15.89 -24.01 10.18
N PRO A 21 -15.74 -23.86 11.51
CA PRO A 21 -16.03 -24.94 12.42
C PRO A 21 -17.55 -25.11 12.58
N LEU A 22 -17.96 -26.37 12.52
CA LEU A 22 -19.31 -26.88 12.62
C LEU A 22 -19.66 -27.01 14.11
N GLU A 23 -20.39 -26.06 14.68
CA GLU A 23 -20.97 -26.23 16.02
C GLU A 23 -22.40 -26.73 15.93
N THR A 24 -22.64 -27.77 16.71
CA THR A 24 -23.74 -28.72 16.61
C THR A 24 -25.00 -28.21 17.28
N LEU A 25 -26.15 -28.50 16.67
CA LEU A 25 -27.47 -28.33 17.28
C LEU A 25 -27.60 -29.27 18.50
N SER A 26 -28.02 -28.72 19.62
CA SER A 26 -28.83 -29.46 20.59
C SER A 26 -29.92 -28.58 21.16
N SER A 27 -31.13 -28.84 20.68
CA SER A 27 -32.39 -28.36 21.25
C SER A 27 -32.73 -29.14 22.52
N ARG A 28 -33.20 -28.45 23.56
CA ARG A 28 -34.23 -29.00 24.47
C ARG A 28 -35.04 -27.86 25.10
N ALA A 29 -36.34 -27.93 24.85
CA ALA A 29 -37.38 -27.12 25.46
C ALA A 29 -37.73 -27.65 26.85
N SER A 30 -38.21 -26.76 27.74
CA SER A 30 -39.28 -27.05 28.72
C SER A 30 -39.80 -25.76 29.41
N PRO A 31 -41.01 -25.78 30.01
CA PRO A 31 -41.92 -24.63 30.05
C PRO A 31 -42.21 -24.02 31.44
N SER A 32 -42.78 -22.81 31.36
CA SER A 32 -43.83 -22.15 32.19
C SER A 32 -43.70 -21.88 33.71
N THR A 33 -43.83 -20.57 33.98
CA THR A 33 -44.64 -19.87 35.02
C THR A 33 -44.28 -19.97 36.52
N HIS A 34 -43.97 -18.82 37.15
CA HIS A 34 -44.89 -18.12 38.07
C HIS A 34 -44.35 -16.78 38.62
N LYS A 35 -45.29 -15.83 38.79
CA LYS A 35 -45.42 -14.73 39.77
C LYS A 35 -44.51 -13.48 39.71
N SER A 36 -45.17 -12.41 39.24
CA SER A 36 -45.03 -10.97 39.56
C SER A 36 -44.50 -10.64 40.96
N HIS A 37 -43.63 -9.62 41.08
CA HIS A 37 -43.65 -8.49 42.03
C HIS A 37 -42.77 -7.33 41.47
N GLY A 38 -43.20 -6.08 41.69
CA GLY A 38 -42.74 -4.84 41.03
C GLY A 38 -41.32 -4.31 41.31
N PRO A 39 -41.00 -3.08 40.84
CA PRO A 39 -39.69 -2.74 40.28
C PRO A 39 -38.71 -2.15 41.29
N LYS A 40 -37.42 -2.43 41.10
CA LYS A 40 -36.33 -1.57 41.55
C LYS A 40 -35.36 -1.37 40.40
N HIS A 41 -35.39 -0.18 39.80
CA HIS A 41 -34.36 0.29 38.88
C HIS A 41 -33.04 0.43 39.65
N PRO A 42 -31.96 -0.27 39.27
CA PRO A 42 -30.62 0.17 39.63
C PRO A 42 -30.25 1.38 38.79
N SER A 43 -29.72 2.42 39.43
CA SER A 43 -29.15 3.59 38.75
C SER A 43 -28.10 3.16 37.71
N PRO A 44 -27.99 3.83 36.56
CA PRO A 44 -26.96 3.52 35.58
C PRO A 44 -25.57 3.79 36.18
N PRO A 45 -24.56 2.94 35.90
CA PRO A 45 -23.19 3.20 36.34
C PRO A 45 -22.68 4.52 35.72
N PRO A 46 -21.77 5.24 36.41
CA PRO A 46 -21.21 6.47 35.88
C PRO A 46 -20.49 6.21 34.54
N PRO A 47 -20.45 7.20 33.62
CA PRO A 47 -19.76 7.03 32.35
C PRO A 47 -18.28 6.71 32.62
N HIS A 48 -17.82 5.60 32.07
CA HIS A 48 -16.40 5.24 32.11
C HIS A 48 -15.60 6.36 31.42
N PRO A 49 -14.49 6.84 32.01
CA PRO A 49 -13.57 7.72 31.29
C PRO A 49 -13.05 6.99 30.05
N PRO A 50 -12.72 7.71 28.95
CA PRO A 50 -12.22 7.07 27.73
C PRO A 50 -11.00 6.22 28.08
N SER A 51 -11.07 4.93 27.75
CA SER A 51 -9.99 3.99 28.00
C SER A 51 -8.73 4.43 27.24
N SER A 52 -7.60 4.48 27.93
CA SER A 52 -6.31 4.73 27.29
C SER A 52 -6.08 3.70 26.18
N PRO A 53 -5.63 4.13 24.98
CA PRO A 53 -5.37 3.21 23.90
C PRO A 53 -4.28 2.21 24.28
N PRO A 54 -4.28 1.00 23.71
CA PRO A 54 -3.16 0.08 23.82
C PRO A 54 -1.85 0.77 23.45
N ALA A 55 -0.76 0.49 24.16
CA ALA A 55 0.54 1.14 23.94
C ALA A 55 1.02 1.13 22.46
N PRO A 56 0.83 0.04 21.68
CA PRO A 56 1.15 0.06 20.24
C PRO A 56 0.31 1.05 19.44
N ALA A 57 -0.98 1.14 19.73
CA ALA A 57 -1.88 2.11 19.08
C ALA A 57 -1.55 3.56 19.49
N ALA A 58 -1.04 3.76 20.71
CA ALA A 58 -0.54 5.06 21.16
C ALA A 58 0.76 5.46 20.43
N LEU A 59 1.69 4.53 20.22
CA LEU A 59 2.94 4.79 19.49
C LEU A 59 2.68 5.12 18.02
N VAL A 60 1.81 4.37 17.34
CA VAL A 60 1.41 4.67 15.96
C VAL A 60 0.81 6.08 15.88
N ARG A 61 -0.09 6.43 16.78
CA ARG A 61 -0.70 7.77 16.82
C ARG A 61 0.34 8.87 17.04
N ALA A 62 1.23 8.69 18.02
CA ALA A 62 2.29 9.65 18.32
C ALA A 62 3.23 9.83 17.12
N THR A 63 3.60 8.74 16.45
CA THR A 63 4.43 8.75 15.24
C THR A 63 3.73 9.51 14.11
N CYS A 64 2.46 9.20 13.83
CA CYS A 64 1.71 9.84 12.76
C CYS A 64 1.41 11.32 13.02
N ASN A 65 1.36 11.75 14.29
CA ASN A 65 1.20 13.16 14.64
C ASN A 65 2.41 14.02 14.24
N SER A 66 3.56 13.39 14.00
CA SER A 66 4.78 14.04 13.48
C SER A 66 4.88 14.01 11.95
N THR A 67 3.81 13.61 11.25
CA THR A 67 3.80 13.47 9.78
C THR A 67 2.89 14.50 9.12
N ALA A 68 3.24 14.93 7.91
CA ALA A 68 2.44 15.86 7.11
C ALA A 68 1.10 15.27 6.65
N TYR A 69 0.98 13.94 6.62
CA TYR A 69 -0.24 13.22 6.21
C TYR A 69 -0.69 12.24 7.28
N TYR A 70 -1.23 12.77 8.39
CA TYR A 70 -1.67 12.00 9.55
C TYR A 70 -2.59 10.82 9.19
N ASP A 71 -3.68 11.06 8.44
CA ASP A 71 -4.66 10.02 8.12
C ASP A 71 -4.08 8.93 7.20
N LEU A 72 -3.20 9.32 6.27
CA LEU A 72 -2.48 8.38 5.42
C LEU A 72 -1.50 7.54 6.24
N CYS A 73 -0.77 8.16 7.16
CA CYS A 73 0.12 7.45 8.08
C CYS A 73 -0.67 6.44 8.93
N MET A 74 -1.77 6.89 9.56
CA MET A 74 -2.61 6.05 10.41
C MET A 74 -3.16 4.85 9.66
N SER A 75 -3.73 5.06 8.48
CA SER A 75 -4.27 3.97 7.64
C SER A 75 -3.18 3.03 7.14
N THR A 76 -2.02 3.57 6.75
CA THR A 76 -0.89 2.78 6.27
C THR A 76 -0.33 1.87 7.36
N LEU A 77 -0.02 2.43 8.54
CA LEU A 77 0.57 1.66 9.64
C LEU A 77 -0.44 0.68 10.23
N SER A 78 -1.71 1.06 10.36
CA SER A 78 -2.74 0.17 10.92
C SER A 78 -3.11 -1.00 10.01
N ALA A 79 -2.84 -0.89 8.70
CA ALA A 79 -3.03 -1.98 7.75
C ALA A 79 -1.97 -3.08 7.88
N ASP A 80 -0.82 -2.79 8.50
CA ASP A 80 0.24 -3.76 8.73
C ASP A 80 0.17 -4.32 10.16
N PRO A 81 -0.10 -5.62 10.34
CA PRO A 81 -0.20 -6.22 11.68
C PRO A 81 1.12 -6.15 12.46
N SER A 82 2.27 -6.01 11.80
CA SER A 82 3.57 -5.86 12.48
C SER A 82 3.72 -4.54 13.24
N SER A 83 2.87 -3.54 12.95
CA SER A 83 2.80 -2.29 13.71
C SER A 83 2.43 -2.50 15.17
N ALA A 84 1.80 -3.62 15.54
CA ALA A 84 1.44 -3.94 16.92
C ALA A 84 2.66 -4.15 17.84
N THR A 85 3.82 -4.46 17.28
CA THR A 85 5.06 -4.71 18.05
C THR A 85 6.24 -3.87 17.57
N ALA A 86 6.03 -3.02 16.57
CA ALA A 86 7.08 -2.19 15.99
C ALA A 86 7.44 -1.01 16.92
N ASP A 87 8.74 -0.72 17.02
CA ASP A 87 9.23 0.58 17.49
C ASP A 87 9.16 1.61 16.33
N VAL A 88 9.56 2.86 16.58
CA VAL A 88 9.52 3.92 15.54
C VAL A 88 10.36 3.53 14.30
N ARG A 89 11.45 2.77 14.47
CA ARG A 89 12.26 2.24 13.37
C ARG A 89 11.46 1.23 12.55
N GLY A 90 10.77 0.31 13.21
CA GLY A 90 9.85 -0.63 12.57
C GLY A 90 8.73 0.08 11.82
N LEU A 91 8.11 1.10 12.43
CA LEU A 91 7.06 1.91 11.78
C LEU A 91 7.59 2.65 10.54
N SER A 92 8.82 3.17 10.59
CA SER A 92 9.50 3.75 9.42
C SER A 92 9.67 2.72 8.30
N ALA A 93 10.14 1.51 8.63
CA ALA A 93 10.30 0.43 7.65
C ALA A 93 8.95 0.00 7.03
N ILE A 94 7.86 0.00 7.80
CA ILE A 94 6.51 -0.29 7.32
C ILE A 94 6.06 0.80 6.33
N ALA A 95 6.22 2.09 6.67
CA ALA A 95 5.88 3.20 5.79
C ALA A 95 6.63 3.14 4.45
N VAL A 96 7.94 2.86 4.47
CA VAL A 96 8.73 2.67 3.26
C VAL A 96 8.27 1.44 2.46
N SER A 97 7.89 0.35 3.13
CA SER A 97 7.36 -0.86 2.49
C SER A 97 6.04 -0.59 1.77
N ALA A 98 5.16 0.22 2.36
CA ALA A 98 3.92 0.65 1.73
C ALA A 98 4.18 1.49 0.47
N GLY A 99 5.17 2.39 0.51
CA GLY A 99 5.66 3.10 -0.68
C GLY A 99 6.13 2.13 -1.76
N ALA A 100 6.94 1.12 -1.41
CA ALA A 100 7.47 0.14 -2.36
C ALA A 100 6.36 -0.72 -2.99
N ALA A 101 5.33 -1.07 -2.21
CA ALA A 101 4.15 -1.77 -2.70
C ALA A 101 3.34 -0.89 -3.68
N ASN A 102 3.14 0.39 -3.35
CA ASN A 102 2.48 1.33 -4.26
C ASN A 102 3.27 1.52 -5.57
N ALA A 103 4.60 1.63 -5.49
CA ALA A 103 5.47 1.72 -6.66
C ALA A 103 5.40 0.44 -7.52
N SER A 104 5.39 -0.73 -6.89
CA SER A 104 5.21 -2.02 -7.59
C SER A 104 3.86 -2.08 -8.31
N GLY A 105 2.79 -1.62 -7.66
CA GLY A 105 1.47 -1.47 -8.28
C GLY A 105 1.49 -0.52 -9.47
N GLY A 106 2.15 0.64 -9.35
CA GLY A 106 2.32 1.57 -10.46
C GLY A 106 3.07 0.98 -11.66
N ALA A 107 4.12 0.19 -11.40
CA ALA A 107 4.85 -0.52 -12.45
C ALA A 107 3.96 -1.53 -13.19
N ALA A 108 3.19 -2.33 -12.44
CA ALA A 108 2.26 -3.30 -12.99
C ALA A 108 1.14 -2.62 -13.79
N THR A 109 0.57 -1.53 -13.29
CA THR A 109 -0.45 -0.74 -13.99
C THR A 109 0.11 -0.19 -15.32
N ALA A 110 1.30 0.41 -15.30
CA ALA A 110 1.91 0.94 -16.52
C ALA A 110 2.19 -0.16 -17.56
N ALA A 111 2.68 -1.33 -17.12
CA ALA A 111 2.92 -2.48 -18.00
C ALA A 111 1.62 -3.03 -18.60
N ALA A 112 0.56 -3.15 -17.80
CA ALA A 112 -0.75 -3.60 -18.26
C ALA A 112 -1.34 -2.63 -19.31
N LEU A 113 -1.26 -1.32 -19.06
CA LEU A 113 -1.67 -0.32 -20.03
C LEU A 113 -0.86 -0.43 -21.33
N ALA A 114 0.46 -0.65 -21.26
CA ALA A 114 1.30 -0.84 -22.44
C ALA A 114 0.90 -2.09 -23.24
N ALA A 115 0.55 -3.18 -22.57
CA ALA A 115 0.07 -4.41 -23.20
C ALA A 115 -1.29 -4.22 -23.88
N ASN A 116 -2.21 -3.50 -23.24
CA ASN A 116 -3.52 -3.18 -23.82
C ASN A 116 -3.39 -2.37 -25.11
N VAL A 117 -2.52 -1.35 -25.12
CA VAL A 117 -2.20 -0.57 -26.32
C VAL A 117 -1.61 -1.48 -27.41
N ALA A 118 -0.69 -2.38 -27.05
CA ALA A 118 -0.11 -3.36 -27.99
C ALA A 118 -1.17 -4.21 -28.68
N ASN A 119 -2.11 -4.72 -27.89
CA ASN A 119 -3.14 -5.64 -28.36
C ASN A 119 -4.19 -4.92 -29.24
N ALA A 120 -4.54 -3.68 -28.88
CA ALA A 120 -5.42 -2.84 -29.69
C ALA A 120 -4.80 -2.47 -31.05
N THR A 121 -3.45 -2.49 -31.14
CA THR A 121 -2.72 -2.18 -32.37
C THR A 121 -2.09 -3.40 -33.06
N ALA A 122 -2.55 -4.61 -32.73
CA ALA A 122 -2.07 -5.82 -33.37
C ALA A 122 -2.57 -5.86 -34.83
N GLY A 123 -1.66 -5.62 -35.78
CA GLY A 123 -1.94 -5.69 -37.23
C GLY A 123 -1.84 -4.36 -37.97
N GLN A 124 -1.63 -3.23 -37.27
CA GLN A 124 -1.35 -1.94 -37.91
C GLN A 124 0.14 -1.84 -38.32
N ALA A 125 0.40 -1.59 -39.61
CA ALA A 125 1.76 -1.57 -40.20
C ALA A 125 2.51 -0.23 -40.07
N ALA A 126 1.86 0.84 -39.63
CA ALA A 126 2.46 2.17 -39.50
C ALA A 126 2.81 2.51 -38.04
N PRO A 127 3.93 3.20 -37.76
CA PRO A 127 4.19 3.76 -36.43
C PRO A 127 3.10 4.77 -36.09
N SER A 128 2.14 4.31 -35.28
CA SER A 128 0.96 5.09 -34.95
C SER A 128 1.20 5.93 -33.70
N ALA A 129 0.22 6.79 -33.43
CA ALA A 129 0.14 7.48 -32.17
C ALA A 129 0.25 6.48 -30.97
N ASP A 130 -0.22 5.27 -31.13
CA ASP A 130 -0.25 4.27 -30.07
C ASP A 130 1.15 3.73 -29.75
N ALA A 131 2.05 3.65 -30.72
CA ALA A 131 3.43 3.19 -30.51
C ALA A 131 4.19 4.12 -29.53
N THR A 132 3.99 5.44 -29.63
CA THR A 132 4.57 6.40 -28.67
C THR A 132 3.98 6.21 -27.27
N VAL A 133 2.65 6.07 -27.16
CA VAL A 133 1.98 5.87 -25.85
C VAL A 133 2.47 4.57 -25.21
N GLN A 134 2.58 3.51 -26.00
CA GLN A 134 3.10 2.23 -25.56
C GLN A 134 4.55 2.35 -25.04
N ALA A 135 5.42 3.08 -25.76
CA ALA A 135 6.79 3.32 -25.33
C ALA A 135 6.85 4.12 -24.01
N LEU A 136 6.06 5.20 -23.90
CA LEU A 136 5.93 6.01 -22.69
C LEU A 136 5.48 5.17 -21.49
N LEU A 137 4.49 4.29 -21.67
CA LEU A 137 4.00 3.40 -20.62
C LEU A 137 5.05 2.38 -20.17
N ARG A 138 5.84 1.82 -21.09
CA ARG A 138 6.98 0.96 -20.72
C ARG A 138 8.04 1.72 -19.93
N THR A 139 8.36 2.95 -20.33
CA THR A 139 9.27 3.82 -19.57
C THR A 139 8.71 4.08 -18.17
N CYS A 140 7.40 4.30 -18.06
CA CYS A 140 6.75 4.45 -16.76
C CYS A 140 6.86 3.22 -15.88
N ALA A 141 6.64 2.03 -16.44
CA ALA A 141 6.82 0.78 -15.69
C ALA A 141 8.24 0.67 -15.13
N ALA A 142 9.27 1.01 -15.93
CA ALA A 142 10.65 1.04 -15.48
C ALA A 142 10.90 2.07 -14.38
N LYS A 143 10.34 3.29 -14.49
CA LYS A 143 10.49 4.34 -13.47
C LYS A 143 9.84 3.98 -12.13
N TYR A 144 8.67 3.37 -12.16
CA TYR A 144 8.07 2.82 -10.95
C TYR A 144 8.88 1.65 -10.36
N GLY A 145 9.50 0.81 -11.21
CA GLY A 145 10.46 -0.20 -10.77
C GLY A 145 11.66 0.40 -10.04
N GLN A 146 12.25 1.47 -10.58
CA GLN A 146 13.35 2.21 -9.94
C GLN A 146 12.93 2.79 -8.58
N ALA A 147 11.71 3.32 -8.48
CA ALA A 147 11.18 3.81 -7.20
C ALA A 147 11.04 2.69 -6.17
N ARG A 148 10.52 1.52 -6.56
CA ARG A 148 10.45 0.35 -5.68
C ARG A 148 11.83 -0.06 -5.20
N ASP A 149 12.82 -0.12 -6.10
CA ASP A 149 14.17 -0.58 -5.78
C ASP A 149 14.87 0.40 -4.81
N ALA A 150 14.69 1.71 -5.03
CA ALA A 150 15.16 2.74 -4.09
C ALA A 150 14.51 2.61 -2.71
N LEU A 151 13.19 2.38 -2.64
CA LEU A 151 12.51 2.16 -1.36
C LEU A 151 12.97 0.87 -0.67
N SER A 152 13.27 -0.18 -1.44
CA SER A 152 13.89 -1.39 -0.88
C SER A 152 15.27 -1.11 -0.28
N ALA A 153 16.09 -0.30 -0.98
CA ALA A 153 17.38 0.15 -0.46
C ALA A 153 17.22 0.99 0.81
N ALA A 154 16.24 1.90 0.86
CA ALA A 154 15.93 2.69 2.04
C ALA A 154 15.60 1.81 3.26
N ARG A 155 14.83 0.71 3.07
CA ARG A 155 14.57 -0.27 4.15
C ARG A 155 15.87 -0.88 4.68
N GLY A 156 16.79 -1.25 3.79
CA GLY A 156 18.11 -1.76 4.17
C GLY A 156 18.96 -0.73 4.92
N SER A 157 18.84 0.56 4.58
CA SER A 157 19.49 1.66 5.31
C SER A 157 18.89 1.88 6.69
N ILE A 158 17.55 1.87 6.81
CA ILE A 158 16.84 1.94 8.10
C ILE A 158 17.26 0.81 9.04
N ALA A 159 17.41 -0.42 8.53
CA ALA A 159 17.87 -1.57 9.31
C ALA A 159 19.30 -1.36 9.86
N ARG A 160 20.16 -0.69 9.09
CA ARG A 160 21.53 -0.33 9.48
C ARG A 160 21.63 1.01 10.23
N GLN A 161 20.50 1.65 10.51
CA GLN A 161 20.41 2.98 11.12
C GLN A 161 21.07 4.10 10.29
N ASP A 162 21.26 3.87 9.00
CA ASP A 162 21.78 4.86 8.05
C ASP A 162 20.62 5.72 7.52
N TYR A 163 20.14 6.63 8.37
CA TYR A 163 18.94 7.43 8.12
C TYR A 163 19.14 8.50 7.05
N ASP A 164 20.36 9.01 6.92
CA ASP A 164 20.71 9.97 5.86
C ASP A 164 20.60 9.28 4.50
N TYR A 165 21.18 8.08 4.35
CA TYR A 165 21.07 7.33 3.11
C TYR A 165 19.65 6.82 2.86
N ALA A 166 18.90 6.46 3.92
CA ALA A 166 17.47 6.14 3.79
C ALA A 166 16.67 7.33 3.21
N SER A 167 16.91 8.55 3.72
CA SER A 167 16.22 9.76 3.28
C SER A 167 16.50 10.09 1.82
N VAL A 168 17.76 9.93 1.37
CA VAL A 168 18.15 10.09 -0.04
C VAL A 168 17.38 9.12 -0.93
N GLN A 169 17.31 7.84 -0.55
CA GLN A 169 16.63 6.81 -1.32
C GLN A 169 15.11 7.03 -1.39
N VAL A 170 14.47 7.42 -0.28
CA VAL A 170 13.03 7.73 -0.27
C VAL A 170 12.72 8.97 -1.12
N SER A 171 13.57 10.00 -1.07
CA SER A 171 13.42 11.21 -1.89
C SER A 171 13.53 10.89 -3.38
N ALA A 172 14.55 10.12 -3.77
CA ALA A 172 14.71 9.65 -5.16
C ALA A 172 13.49 8.84 -5.63
N ALA A 173 12.94 7.98 -4.77
CA ALA A 173 11.76 7.19 -5.09
C ALA A 173 10.54 8.04 -5.45
N ALA A 174 10.34 9.17 -4.76
CA ALA A 174 9.24 10.10 -5.03
C ALA A 174 9.38 10.82 -6.38
N GLU A 175 10.60 10.91 -6.92
CA GLU A 175 10.91 11.61 -8.17
C GLU A 175 10.81 10.74 -9.41
N TYR A 176 11.13 9.44 -9.33
CA TYR A 176 11.16 8.59 -10.52
C TYR A 176 9.84 8.60 -11.30
N PRO A 177 8.64 8.47 -10.68
CA PRO A 177 7.40 8.49 -11.46
C PRO A 177 7.03 9.85 -12.04
N GLN A 178 7.61 10.94 -11.55
CA GLN A 178 7.34 12.29 -12.09
C GLN A 178 7.84 12.42 -13.53
N VAL A 179 8.90 11.67 -13.88
CA VAL A 179 9.42 11.56 -15.24
C VAL A 179 8.32 11.14 -16.22
N CYS A 180 7.39 10.27 -15.81
CA CYS A 180 6.25 9.87 -16.63
C CYS A 180 5.42 11.07 -17.07
N ARG A 181 4.97 11.87 -16.10
CA ARG A 181 4.10 13.00 -16.34
C ARG A 181 4.75 13.99 -17.30
N VAL A 182 6.04 14.27 -17.10
CA VAL A 182 6.83 15.16 -17.97
C VAL A 182 6.94 14.59 -19.39
N LEU A 183 7.23 13.30 -19.53
CA LEU A 183 7.34 12.67 -20.86
C LEU A 183 5.99 12.66 -21.61
N PHE A 184 4.90 12.34 -20.92
CA PHE A 184 3.56 12.42 -21.50
C PHE A 184 3.20 13.85 -21.86
N GLN A 185 3.44 14.84 -21.00
CA GLN A 185 3.17 16.25 -21.33
C GLN A 185 3.92 16.72 -22.58
N ARG A 186 5.16 16.25 -22.80
CA ARG A 186 5.97 16.63 -23.96
C ARG A 186 5.55 15.92 -25.25
N GLN A 187 5.25 14.62 -25.17
CA GLN A 187 5.03 13.80 -26.37
C GLN A 187 3.54 13.60 -26.69
N ARG A 188 2.68 13.64 -25.65
CA ARG A 188 1.22 13.46 -25.70
C ARG A 188 0.49 14.29 -24.63
N PRO A 189 0.43 15.62 -24.81
CA PRO A 189 -0.31 16.50 -23.92
C PRO A 189 -1.74 15.97 -23.67
N GLY A 190 -2.16 15.93 -22.41
CA GLY A 190 -3.51 15.48 -22.02
C GLY A 190 -3.74 13.96 -21.99
N ALA A 191 -2.76 13.14 -22.41
CA ALA A 191 -2.93 11.68 -22.50
C ALA A 191 -2.32 10.90 -21.31
N TYR A 192 -1.95 11.57 -20.21
CA TYR A 192 -1.39 10.88 -19.05
C TYR A 192 -2.49 10.08 -18.32
N PRO A 193 -2.33 8.75 -18.14
CA PRO A 193 -3.40 7.93 -17.56
C PRO A 193 -3.75 8.32 -16.11
N ALA A 194 -5.04 8.43 -15.81
CA ALA A 194 -5.54 8.83 -14.49
C ALA A 194 -5.06 7.88 -13.37
N GLU A 195 -5.12 6.57 -13.58
CA GLU A 195 -4.57 5.57 -12.65
C GLU A 195 -3.09 5.82 -12.32
N LEU A 196 -2.27 6.19 -13.31
CA LEU A 196 -0.85 6.48 -13.06
C LEU A 196 -0.67 7.80 -12.33
N ALA A 197 -1.52 8.80 -12.60
CA ALA A 197 -1.52 10.06 -11.86
C ALA A 197 -1.90 9.88 -10.39
N ALA A 198 -2.89 9.02 -10.09
CA ALA A 198 -3.28 8.67 -8.73
C ALA A 198 -2.16 7.92 -7.99
N ARG A 199 -1.53 6.93 -8.66
CA ARG A 199 -0.37 6.20 -8.12
C ARG A 199 0.82 7.11 -7.82
N GLU A 200 1.08 8.08 -8.70
CA GLU A 200 2.17 9.05 -8.54
C GLU A 200 1.91 9.95 -7.33
N ALA A 201 0.69 10.46 -7.17
CA ALA A 201 0.31 11.27 -6.03
C ALA A 201 0.40 10.48 -4.71
N ALA A 202 -0.16 9.27 -4.68
CA ALA A 202 -0.08 8.39 -3.52
C ALA A 202 1.37 8.06 -3.15
N LEU A 203 2.24 7.79 -4.15
CA LEU A 203 3.65 7.50 -3.87
C LEU A 203 4.35 8.70 -3.23
N ARG A 204 4.13 9.91 -3.75
CA ARG A 204 4.70 11.13 -3.17
C ARG A 204 4.29 11.28 -1.70
N GLN A 205 3.00 11.12 -1.40
CA GLN A 205 2.51 11.26 -0.03
C GLN A 205 3.08 10.17 0.90
N LEU A 206 3.16 8.92 0.45
CA LEU A 206 3.79 7.82 1.20
C LEU A 206 5.29 8.08 1.46
N CYS A 207 6.02 8.57 0.45
CA CYS A 207 7.41 8.98 0.61
C CYS A 207 7.56 10.13 1.61
N THR A 208 6.67 11.13 1.59
CA THR A 208 6.67 12.21 2.59
C THR A 208 6.45 11.66 4.00
N VAL A 209 5.44 10.80 4.21
CA VAL A 209 5.21 10.15 5.51
C VAL A 209 6.46 9.39 5.97
N ALA A 210 7.10 8.63 5.07
CA ALA A 210 8.32 7.90 5.41
C ALA A 210 9.47 8.84 5.81
N LEU A 211 9.67 9.95 5.08
CA LEU A 211 10.70 10.96 5.39
C LEU A 211 10.46 11.64 6.75
N ASP A 212 9.21 11.95 7.07
CA ASP A 212 8.85 12.55 8.37
C ASP A 212 9.20 11.61 9.53
N ILE A 213 8.90 10.30 9.39
CA ILE A 213 9.23 9.30 10.40
C ILE A 213 10.76 9.08 10.48
N ILE A 214 11.47 9.08 9.34
CA ILE A 214 12.95 9.00 9.33
C ILE A 214 13.56 10.21 10.05
N THR A 215 13.01 11.40 9.82
CA THR A 215 13.45 12.64 10.49
C THR A 215 13.24 12.56 12.00
N LEU A 216 12.10 12.01 12.45
CA LEU A 216 11.84 11.74 13.86
C LEU A 216 12.91 10.82 14.47
N LEU A 217 13.36 9.79 13.74
CA LEU A 217 14.43 8.89 14.17
C LEU A 217 15.78 9.60 14.26
N SER A 218 16.16 10.38 13.25
CA SER A 218 17.42 11.14 13.25
C SER A 218 17.50 12.10 14.43
N ASN A 219 16.41 12.80 14.75
CA ASN A 219 16.36 13.74 15.88
C ASN A 219 16.41 13.03 17.23
N SER A 220 15.83 11.83 17.33
CA SER A 220 15.84 11.03 18.56
C SER A 220 17.19 10.35 18.83
N ASN A 221 18.06 10.21 17.83
CA ASN A 221 19.40 9.61 17.97
C ASN A 221 20.45 10.63 18.47
N ILE A 222 20.14 11.92 18.40
CA ILE A 222 21.03 13.02 18.80
C ILE A 222 20.84 13.42 20.28
N SER A 223 19.75 12.97 20.92
CA SER A 223 19.45 13.18 22.35
C SER A 223 19.86 11.98 23.20
#